data_AF-A0A7C6KT47-F1
#
_entry.id   AF-A0A7C6KT47-F1
#
_cell.length_a   1.000
_cell.length_b   1.000
_cell.length_c   1.000
_cell.angle_alpha   90.00
_cell.angle_beta   90.00
_cell.angle_gamma   90.00
#
_symmetry.space_group_name_H-M   'P 1'
#
loop_
_entity.id
_entity.type
_entity.pdbx_description
1 polymer ?
#
loop_
_entity_poly.entity_id
_entity_poly.type
_entity_poly.pdbx_seq_one_letter_code
_entity_poly.pdbx_strand_id
1 'polypeptide(L)'
;MAIIPQISLFDFIKFEDLGDLNLLKLVMENMPDEKLMRKLEKKRGNGRDDYPVRAMWNSILAGVIFRHESIEKLIEELGRNGQLRYICGFRKYEGIRDEQGKEIGRKPKIPDSWNYSRFLSSLMEEEELIEEMFDEALEEIMKLLPEFGKVLAGDGKAIQSYAKKENAKKEEDGRRDIDANTGIKKYSGIREDGTKWEKVISWFGYKLHLVVDAIYELPVAFSVTKASTAEIPEGKKLIKKLEDKHPEILERCEYWLGDRGYDDTGTIEILWDKYRIKPVIDMKNCWENKDEVRMFEGRHNIIGYDNFGSIYCYDPVMGERHLMGFGGFEEDREALKYICPSKSNGIRCKGCDKCPYYNKAVRIKLEEDRRRFTPVARSSYKWERIYKLRTAVERVNSRIDNVYGFERHFIRGLKKMKLRCSLALLVMLVVAIGRIKQAQPEMMRTLKAG
;
A
#
# COMPACT_ATOMS: atom_id res chain seq x y z
N MET A 1 -11.01 11.32 -19.65
CA MET A 1 -9.75 11.74 -20.26
C MET A 1 -9.85 13.23 -20.44
N ALA A 2 -9.17 13.98 -19.57
CA ALA A 2 -9.06 15.42 -19.57
C ALA A 2 -8.33 15.99 -20.81
N ILE A 3 -8.65 15.50 -22.02
CA ILE A 3 -8.12 16.04 -23.27
C ILE A 3 -8.79 17.39 -23.53
N ILE A 4 -7.97 18.42 -23.67
CA ILE A 4 -8.40 19.75 -24.12
C ILE A 4 -8.33 19.76 -25.65
N PRO A 5 -9.45 19.95 -26.38
CA PRO A 5 -9.43 19.96 -27.84
C PRO A 5 -8.48 21.03 -28.38
N GLN A 6 -7.66 20.64 -29.35
CA GLN A 6 -6.54 21.41 -29.88
C GLN A 6 -6.98 22.18 -31.13
N ILE A 7 -7.04 23.52 -31.04
CA ILE A 7 -7.24 24.42 -32.18
C ILE A 7 -6.04 25.39 -32.18
N SER A 8 -4.93 24.98 -32.79
CA SER A 8 -3.79 25.86 -33.06
C SER A 8 -3.10 25.40 -34.34
N LEU A 9 -2.91 26.33 -35.29
CA LEU A 9 -2.32 26.09 -36.61
C LEU A 9 -0.78 25.93 -36.54
N PHE A 10 -0.16 26.25 -35.40
CA PHE A 10 1.28 26.10 -35.16
C PHE A 10 1.50 25.46 -33.79
N ASP A 11 1.72 24.13 -33.77
CA ASP A 11 2.09 23.40 -32.56
C ASP A 11 3.61 23.39 -32.40
N PHE A 12 4.14 24.45 -31.79
CA PHE A 12 5.56 24.56 -31.45
C PHE A 12 6.06 23.35 -30.63
N ILE A 13 5.18 22.74 -29.84
CA ILE A 13 5.49 21.60 -28.95
C ILE A 13 5.58 20.26 -29.70
N LYS A 14 5.06 20.13 -30.94
CA LYS A 14 5.08 18.85 -31.66
C LYS A 14 6.50 18.37 -32.02
N PHE A 15 7.48 19.27 -32.01
CA PHE A 15 8.85 18.99 -32.44
C PHE A 15 9.90 19.20 -31.33
N GLU A 16 9.47 19.46 -30.09
CA GLU A 16 10.39 19.66 -28.95
C GLU A 16 10.56 18.38 -28.14
N ASP A 17 11.79 18.14 -27.67
CA ASP A 17 12.05 17.15 -26.63
C ASP A 17 11.43 17.63 -25.31
N LEU A 18 10.37 16.96 -24.90
CA LEU A 18 9.59 17.28 -23.71
C LEU A 18 10.22 16.76 -22.42
N GLY A 19 11.26 15.92 -22.49
CA GLY A 19 11.92 15.34 -21.31
C GLY A 19 10.91 14.78 -20.31
N ASP A 20 10.98 15.27 -19.07
CA ASP A 20 10.10 14.89 -17.96
C ASP A 20 8.61 15.19 -18.20
N LEU A 21 8.26 16.14 -19.08
CA LEU A 21 6.88 16.47 -19.42
C LEU A 21 6.16 15.37 -20.21
N ASN A 22 6.92 14.44 -20.83
CA ASN A 22 6.33 13.25 -21.46
C ASN A 22 5.62 12.36 -20.43
N LEU A 23 6.12 12.30 -19.19
CA LEU A 23 5.47 11.54 -18.13
C LEU A 23 4.13 12.16 -17.74
N LEU A 24 4.04 13.49 -17.68
CA LEU A 24 2.77 14.18 -17.43
C LEU A 24 1.74 13.86 -18.53
N LYS A 25 2.15 13.93 -19.80
CA LYS A 25 1.28 13.55 -20.92
C LYS A 25 0.82 12.10 -20.81
N LEU A 26 1.74 11.18 -20.55
CA LEU A 26 1.44 9.76 -20.37
C LEU A 26 0.37 9.55 -19.28
N VAL A 27 0.51 10.24 -18.15
CA VAL A 27 -0.45 10.16 -17.05
C VAL A 27 -1.80 10.75 -17.46
N MET A 28 -1.82 11.93 -18.09
CA MET A 28 -3.07 12.57 -18.53
C MET A 28 -3.84 11.72 -19.55
N GLU A 29 -3.14 11.05 -20.46
CA GLU A 29 -3.73 10.18 -21.49
C GLU A 29 -4.32 8.90 -20.91
N ASN A 30 -3.79 8.40 -19.79
CA ASN A 30 -4.23 7.16 -19.16
C ASN A 30 -5.08 7.38 -17.89
N MET A 31 -5.31 8.63 -17.47
CA MET A 31 -6.08 8.95 -16.27
C MET A 31 -7.60 8.73 -16.50
N PRO A 32 -8.29 7.93 -15.67
CA PRO A 32 -9.74 7.70 -15.78
C PRO A 32 -10.60 8.87 -15.25
N ASP A 33 -10.22 10.11 -15.52
CA ASP A 33 -10.80 11.32 -14.90
C ASP A 33 -12.08 11.88 -15.54
N GLU A 34 -12.62 11.26 -16.60
CA GLU A 34 -13.67 11.90 -17.40
C GLU A 34 -14.94 12.21 -16.59
N LYS A 35 -15.38 11.25 -15.77
CA LYS A 35 -16.58 11.37 -14.95
C LYS A 35 -16.42 12.53 -13.95
N LEU A 36 -15.27 12.60 -13.27
CA LEU A 36 -14.93 13.68 -12.36
C LEU A 36 -14.89 15.03 -13.06
N MET A 37 -14.20 15.13 -14.21
CA MET A 37 -14.09 16.38 -14.96
C MET A 37 -15.47 16.90 -15.38
N ARG A 38 -16.33 16.05 -15.95
CA ARG A 38 -17.69 16.43 -16.36
C ARG A 38 -18.53 16.91 -15.17
N LYS A 39 -18.43 16.26 -14.02
CA LYS A 39 -19.17 16.66 -12.81
C LYS A 39 -18.71 18.03 -12.31
N LEU A 40 -17.40 18.25 -12.23
CA LEU A 40 -16.83 19.54 -11.81
C LEU A 40 -17.14 20.67 -12.81
N GLU A 41 -17.08 20.39 -14.12
CA GLU A 41 -17.47 21.34 -15.18
C GLU A 41 -18.95 21.71 -15.09
N LYS A 42 -19.83 20.73 -14.86
CA LYS A 42 -21.26 20.96 -14.64
C LYS A 42 -21.52 21.80 -13.38
N LYS A 43 -20.80 21.53 -12.29
CA LYS A 43 -20.88 22.29 -11.02
C LYS A 43 -20.43 23.74 -11.20
N ARG A 44 -19.40 23.99 -12.04
CA ARG A 44 -18.95 25.35 -12.39
C ARG A 44 -20.02 26.12 -13.17
N GLY A 45 -20.72 25.45 -14.09
CA GLY A 45 -21.71 26.08 -14.97
C GLY A 45 -21.12 27.21 -15.81
N ASN A 46 -21.83 28.34 -15.86
CA ASN A 46 -21.50 29.54 -16.66
C ASN A 46 -20.65 30.58 -15.91
N GLY A 47 -19.99 30.20 -14.80
CA GLY A 47 -19.07 31.09 -14.08
C GLY A 47 -17.87 31.53 -14.94
N ARG A 48 -17.09 32.50 -14.44
CA ARG A 48 -15.84 32.95 -15.10
C ARG A 48 -14.90 31.75 -15.32
N ASP A 49 -14.52 31.52 -16.58
CA ASP A 49 -13.60 30.45 -16.98
C ASP A 49 -12.16 30.97 -17.15
N ASP A 50 -11.71 31.71 -16.15
CA ASP A 50 -10.34 32.22 -16.10
C ASP A 50 -9.33 31.08 -15.98
N TYR A 51 -9.71 30.02 -15.26
CA TYR A 51 -8.92 28.81 -15.03
C TYR A 51 -9.80 27.57 -15.28
N PRO A 52 -9.70 26.94 -16.48
CA PRO A 52 -10.50 25.77 -16.82
C PRO A 52 -10.31 24.61 -15.84
N VAL A 53 -11.39 23.87 -15.56
CA VAL A 53 -11.40 22.71 -14.64
C VAL A 53 -10.32 21.69 -15.00
N ARG A 54 -10.25 21.29 -16.27
CA ARG A 54 -9.22 20.36 -16.77
C ARG A 54 -7.81 20.92 -16.60
N ALA A 55 -7.62 22.23 -16.77
CA ALA A 55 -6.30 22.85 -16.57
C ALA A 55 -5.85 22.85 -15.11
N MET A 56 -6.78 23.11 -14.19
CA MET A 56 -6.55 22.99 -12.74
C MET A 56 -6.28 21.54 -12.32
N TRP A 57 -6.98 20.57 -12.92
CA TRP A 57 -6.74 19.15 -12.67
C TRP A 57 -5.37 18.70 -13.15
N ASN A 58 -5.03 19.01 -14.40
CA ASN A 58 -3.73 18.66 -15.00
C ASN A 58 -2.56 19.27 -14.22
N SER A 59 -2.72 20.49 -13.68
CA SER A 59 -1.67 21.10 -12.86
C SER A 59 -1.52 20.44 -11.48
N ILE A 60 -2.60 19.93 -10.88
CA ILE A 60 -2.50 19.10 -9.66
C ILE A 60 -1.74 17.80 -9.97
N LEU A 61 -2.03 17.15 -11.10
CA LEU A 61 -1.29 15.96 -11.53
C LEU A 61 0.20 16.26 -11.73
N ALA A 62 0.52 17.39 -12.38
CA ALA A 62 1.89 17.88 -12.47
C ALA A 62 2.53 18.10 -11.09
N GLY A 63 1.77 18.66 -10.14
CA GLY A 63 2.12 18.77 -8.73
C GLY A 63 2.57 17.46 -8.10
N VAL A 64 1.86 16.36 -8.39
CA VAL A 64 2.20 15.01 -7.91
C VAL A 64 3.43 14.47 -8.64
N ILE A 65 3.44 14.51 -9.97
CA ILE A 65 4.48 13.89 -10.82
C ILE A 65 5.84 14.57 -10.63
N PHE A 66 5.87 15.90 -10.63
CA PHE A 66 7.10 16.68 -10.45
C PHE A 66 7.44 16.96 -8.99
N ARG A 67 6.66 16.39 -8.04
CA ARG A 67 6.97 16.36 -6.61
C ARG A 67 7.06 17.76 -6.00
N HIS A 68 6.17 18.67 -6.40
CA HIS A 68 6.11 19.98 -5.79
C HIS A 68 5.64 19.87 -4.33
N GLU A 69 6.47 20.33 -3.40
CA GLU A 69 6.22 20.24 -1.94
C GLU A 69 5.00 21.05 -1.49
N SER A 70 4.63 22.10 -2.25
CA SER A 70 3.47 22.95 -1.98
C SER A 70 2.83 23.51 -3.25
N ILE A 71 1.61 24.04 -3.11
CA ILE A 71 0.90 24.72 -4.19
C ILE A 71 1.66 25.97 -4.66
N GLU A 72 2.31 26.70 -3.74
CA GLU A 72 3.13 27.87 -4.07
C GLU A 72 4.30 27.48 -4.98
N LYS A 73 4.94 26.33 -4.74
CA LYS A 73 6.00 25.81 -5.60
C LYS A 73 5.49 25.38 -6.98
N LEU A 74 4.29 24.81 -7.05
CA LEU A 74 3.64 24.52 -8.32
C LEU A 74 3.30 25.83 -9.08
N ILE A 75 2.81 26.87 -8.39
CA ILE A 75 2.52 28.18 -9.00
C ILE A 75 3.81 28.84 -9.52
N GLU A 76 4.89 28.81 -8.74
CA GLU A 76 6.21 29.31 -9.16
C GLU A 76 6.69 28.59 -10.45
N GLU A 77 6.58 27.26 -10.49
CA GLU A 77 6.98 26.47 -11.66
C GLU A 77 6.08 26.76 -12.87
N LEU A 78 4.76 26.84 -12.68
CA LEU A 78 3.85 27.29 -13.71
C LEU A 78 4.20 28.70 -14.19
N GLY A 79 4.67 29.61 -13.33
CA GLY A 79 5.12 30.93 -13.76
C GLY A 79 6.35 30.90 -14.67
N ARG A 80 7.29 29.99 -14.40
CA ARG A 80 8.58 29.90 -15.10
C ARG A 80 8.53 29.02 -16.35
N ASN A 81 7.77 27.93 -16.32
CA ASN A 81 7.78 26.89 -17.35
C ASN A 81 6.60 27.02 -18.32
N GLY A 82 6.87 27.56 -19.52
CA GLY A 82 5.87 27.75 -20.57
C GLY A 82 5.30 26.45 -21.14
N GLN A 83 6.14 25.43 -21.31
CA GLN A 83 5.72 24.12 -21.83
C GLN A 83 4.77 23.42 -20.84
N LEU A 84 5.11 23.44 -19.55
CA LEU A 84 4.25 22.89 -18.50
C LEU A 84 2.88 23.58 -18.48
N ARG A 85 2.83 24.92 -18.49
CA ARG A 85 1.57 25.67 -18.55
C ARG A 85 0.73 25.26 -19.74
N TYR A 86 1.37 25.15 -20.92
CA TYR A 86 0.68 24.80 -22.14
C TYR A 86 0.08 23.39 -22.06
N ILE A 87 0.85 22.40 -21.59
CA ILE A 87 0.40 21.02 -21.43
C ILE A 87 -0.74 20.94 -20.42
N CYS A 88 -0.65 21.64 -19.29
CA CYS A 88 -1.73 21.71 -18.33
C CYS A 88 -3.00 22.33 -18.97
N GLY A 89 -2.85 23.32 -19.84
CA GLY A 89 -3.96 23.99 -20.53
C GLY A 89 -4.10 25.49 -20.20
N PHE A 90 -3.14 26.07 -19.49
CA PHE A 90 -3.12 27.51 -19.21
C PHE A 90 -2.54 28.30 -20.39
N ARG A 91 -3.41 28.65 -21.34
CA ARG A 91 -3.04 29.33 -22.59
C ARG A 91 -3.21 30.86 -22.58
N LYS A 92 -3.85 31.42 -21.55
CA LYS A 92 -4.18 32.85 -21.46
C LYS A 92 -3.01 33.66 -20.90
N TYR A 93 -2.87 34.91 -21.35
CA TYR A 93 -1.90 35.89 -20.86
C TYR A 93 -2.63 37.18 -20.46
N GLU A 94 -2.09 37.89 -19.47
CA GLU A 94 -2.54 39.21 -19.03
C GLU A 94 -1.52 40.27 -19.44
N GLY A 95 -1.99 41.42 -19.95
CA GLY A 95 -1.13 42.57 -20.21
C GLY A 95 -0.62 43.19 -18.91
N ILE A 96 0.68 43.48 -18.85
CA ILE A 96 1.30 44.27 -17.79
C ILE A 96 1.19 45.73 -18.21
N ARG A 97 0.63 46.58 -17.36
CA ARG A 97 0.50 48.03 -17.62
C ARG A 97 1.38 48.83 -16.68
N ASP A 98 1.95 49.92 -17.17
CA ASP A 98 2.63 50.92 -16.34
C ASP A 98 1.63 51.79 -15.56
N GLU A 99 2.14 52.70 -14.71
CA GLU A 99 1.33 53.65 -13.92
C GLU A 99 0.46 54.57 -14.79
N GLN A 100 0.80 54.71 -16.07
CA GLN A 100 0.08 55.54 -17.05
C GLN A 100 -0.90 54.71 -17.91
N GLY A 101 -1.04 53.40 -17.63
CA GLY A 101 -1.95 52.50 -18.31
C GLY A 101 -1.45 51.92 -19.64
N LYS A 102 -0.19 52.15 -20.02
CA LYS A 102 0.42 51.62 -21.25
C LYS A 102 0.84 50.17 -21.07
N GLU A 103 0.49 49.28 -22.02
CA GLU A 103 0.93 47.87 -21.99
C GLU A 103 2.45 47.78 -22.23
N ILE A 104 3.19 47.38 -21.21
CA ILE A 104 4.66 47.27 -21.18
C ILE A 104 5.14 45.82 -21.27
N GLY A 105 4.23 44.85 -21.25
CA GLY A 105 4.56 43.44 -21.38
C GLY A 105 3.34 42.54 -21.22
N ARG A 106 3.58 41.23 -21.17
CA ARG A 106 2.54 40.23 -20.88
C ARG A 106 3.05 39.24 -19.86
N LYS A 107 2.21 38.86 -18.91
CA LYS A 107 2.45 37.77 -17.96
C LYS A 107 1.48 36.62 -18.21
N PRO A 108 1.88 35.36 -18.00
CA PRO A 108 0.95 34.25 -18.12
C PRO A 108 -0.15 34.38 -17.07
N LYS A 109 -1.41 34.12 -17.47
CA LYS A 109 -2.55 34.09 -16.56
C LYS A 109 -2.58 32.73 -15.86
N ILE A 110 -2.07 32.67 -14.63
CA ILE A 110 -1.99 31.45 -13.83
C ILE A 110 -2.83 31.57 -12.55
N PRO A 111 -3.34 30.45 -12.00
CA PRO A 111 -4.17 30.49 -10.79
C PRO A 111 -3.37 30.92 -9.56
N ASP A 112 -4.01 31.64 -8.66
CA ASP A 112 -3.47 31.97 -7.34
C ASP A 112 -3.70 30.81 -6.34
N SER A 113 -3.03 30.88 -5.18
CA SER A 113 -3.18 29.86 -4.10
C SER A 113 -4.63 29.69 -3.62
N TRP A 114 -5.45 30.75 -3.64
CA TRP A 114 -6.87 30.67 -3.27
C TRP A 114 -7.72 29.93 -4.33
N ASN A 115 -7.34 29.97 -5.61
CA ASN A 115 -8.00 29.19 -6.66
C ASN A 115 -7.78 27.69 -6.43
N TYR A 116 -6.53 27.29 -6.15
CA TYR A 116 -6.21 25.91 -5.78
C TYR A 116 -6.91 25.47 -4.50
N SER A 117 -6.98 26.33 -3.48
CA SER A 117 -7.67 26.01 -2.23
C SER A 117 -9.15 25.66 -2.48
N ARG A 118 -9.85 26.43 -3.32
CA ARG A 118 -11.25 26.15 -3.71
C ARG A 118 -11.37 24.89 -4.57
N PHE A 119 -10.44 24.68 -5.49
CA PHE A 119 -10.46 23.52 -6.36
C PHE A 119 -10.20 22.21 -5.58
N LEU A 120 -9.21 22.19 -4.70
CA LEU A 120 -8.95 21.07 -3.78
C LEU A 120 -10.15 20.80 -2.87
N SER A 121 -10.85 21.84 -2.42
CA SER A 121 -12.10 21.67 -1.65
C SER A 121 -13.17 20.96 -2.47
N SER A 122 -13.31 21.33 -3.74
CA SER A 122 -14.23 20.65 -4.66
C SER A 122 -13.83 19.19 -4.90
N LEU A 123 -12.53 18.88 -5.00
CA LEU A 123 -12.05 17.50 -5.12
C LEU A 123 -12.32 16.66 -3.86
N MET A 124 -12.16 17.24 -2.67
CA MET A 124 -12.47 16.55 -1.40
C MET A 124 -13.96 16.23 -1.24
N GLU A 125 -14.85 17.01 -1.85
CA GLU A 125 -16.29 16.72 -1.89
C GLU A 125 -16.61 15.57 -2.86
N GLU A 126 -15.74 15.31 -3.83
CA GLU A 126 -15.91 14.29 -4.88
C GLU A 126 -15.02 13.06 -4.62
N GLU A 127 -14.76 12.75 -3.35
CA GLU A 127 -13.88 11.66 -2.93
C GLU A 127 -14.29 10.29 -3.50
N GLU A 128 -15.59 10.02 -3.58
CA GLU A 128 -16.12 8.78 -4.15
C GLU A 128 -15.72 8.58 -5.62
N LEU A 129 -15.73 9.66 -6.42
CA LEU A 129 -15.29 9.59 -7.81
C LEU A 129 -13.78 9.38 -7.93
N ILE A 130 -13.00 9.91 -6.99
CA ILE A 130 -11.55 9.68 -6.96
C ILE A 130 -11.25 8.23 -6.56
N GLU A 131 -12.03 7.64 -5.65
CA GLU A 131 -11.95 6.21 -5.37
C GLU A 131 -12.38 5.37 -6.58
N GLU A 132 -13.44 5.76 -7.30
CA GLU A 132 -13.86 5.10 -8.55
C GLU A 132 -12.75 5.17 -9.61
N MET A 133 -12.04 6.29 -9.74
CA MET A 133 -10.87 6.41 -10.62
C MET A 133 -9.75 5.43 -10.24
N PHE A 134 -9.52 5.20 -8.94
CA PHE A 134 -8.57 4.20 -8.47
C PHE A 134 -9.02 2.79 -8.84
N ASP A 135 -10.31 2.48 -8.66
CA ASP A 135 -10.90 1.19 -9.01
C ASP A 135 -10.80 0.92 -10.54
N GLU A 136 -11.13 1.91 -11.39
CA GLU A 136 -11.00 1.79 -12.85
C GLU A 136 -9.54 1.56 -13.29
N ALA A 137 -8.57 2.24 -12.65
CA ALA A 137 -7.15 2.01 -12.91
C ALA A 137 -6.68 0.63 -12.44
N LEU A 138 -7.21 0.14 -11.32
CA LEU A 138 -6.92 -1.19 -10.80
C LEU A 138 -7.40 -2.29 -11.76
N GLU A 139 -8.63 -2.18 -12.26
CA GLU A 139 -9.20 -3.10 -13.24
C GLU A 139 -8.36 -3.16 -14.53
N GLU A 140 -7.85 -2.01 -14.99
CA GLU A 140 -6.98 -1.96 -16.16
C GLU A 140 -5.63 -2.67 -15.90
N ILE A 141 -5.03 -2.44 -14.72
CA ILE A 141 -3.81 -3.14 -14.31
C ILE A 141 -4.02 -4.65 -14.27
N MET A 142 -5.16 -5.11 -13.76
CA MET A 142 -5.50 -6.54 -13.69
C MET A 142 -5.62 -7.20 -15.06
N LYS A 143 -6.06 -6.46 -16.08
CA LYS A 143 -6.09 -6.93 -17.48
C LYS A 143 -4.69 -6.99 -18.08
N LEU A 144 -3.85 -6.00 -17.76
CA LEU A 144 -2.50 -5.87 -18.31
C LEU A 144 -1.49 -6.83 -17.67
N LEU A 145 -1.69 -7.19 -16.39
CA LEU A 145 -0.75 -7.99 -15.60
C LEU A 145 -1.44 -9.26 -15.06
N PRO A 146 -1.31 -10.41 -15.74
CA PRO A 146 -2.02 -11.65 -15.35
C PRO A 146 -1.71 -12.15 -13.94
N GLU A 147 -0.48 -11.95 -13.43
CA GLU A 147 -0.10 -12.37 -12.09
C GLU A 147 -0.43 -11.35 -10.99
N PHE A 148 -0.98 -10.19 -11.35
CA PHE A 148 -1.31 -9.15 -10.38
C PHE A 148 -2.43 -9.64 -9.46
N GLY A 149 -2.23 -9.48 -8.15
CA GLY A 149 -3.12 -9.94 -7.09
C GLY A 149 -2.79 -11.33 -6.55
N LYS A 150 -1.85 -12.06 -7.15
CA LYS A 150 -1.49 -13.44 -6.75
C LYS A 150 -0.83 -13.51 -5.38
N VAL A 151 -0.05 -12.48 -5.02
CA VAL A 151 0.59 -12.36 -3.70
C VAL A 151 0.31 -10.96 -3.16
N LEU A 152 -0.49 -10.88 -2.11
CA LEU A 152 -0.85 -9.60 -1.49
C LEU A 152 -0.07 -9.40 -0.19
N ALA A 153 0.37 -8.18 0.09
CA ALA A 153 1.00 -7.80 1.33
C ALA A 153 0.27 -6.61 1.99
N GLY A 154 -0.10 -6.77 3.26
CA GLY A 154 -0.73 -5.73 4.08
C GLY A 154 0.27 -5.04 5.01
N ASP A 155 0.22 -3.72 5.10
CA ASP A 155 0.98 -2.94 6.09
C ASP A 155 0.29 -1.64 6.49
N GLY A 156 0.61 -1.16 7.69
CA GLY A 156 0.19 0.13 8.22
C GLY A 156 1.34 1.11 8.23
N LYS A 157 1.23 2.18 7.43
CA LYS A 157 2.22 3.25 7.34
C LYS A 157 1.83 4.47 8.18
N ALA A 158 2.71 4.86 9.10
CA ALA A 158 2.60 6.13 9.80
C ALA A 158 2.81 7.32 8.83
N ILE A 159 1.91 8.29 8.87
CA ILE A 159 2.04 9.56 8.15
C ILE A 159 1.93 10.69 9.17
N GLN A 160 2.95 11.53 9.28
CA GLN A 160 2.93 12.65 10.21
C GLN A 160 1.96 13.73 9.73
N SER A 161 1.32 14.44 10.65
CA SER A 161 0.66 15.70 10.29
C SER A 161 1.71 16.81 10.22
N TYR A 162 1.46 17.84 9.42
CA TYR A 162 2.25 19.07 9.53
C TYR A 162 2.01 19.80 10.88
N ALA A 163 0.91 19.51 11.57
CA ALA A 163 0.73 19.92 12.96
C ALA A 163 1.60 19.06 13.89
N LYS A 164 2.24 19.69 14.89
CA LYS A 164 3.13 18.97 15.83
C LYS A 164 2.40 18.31 17.01
N LYS A 165 1.18 18.77 17.31
CA LYS A 165 0.35 18.32 18.43
C LYS A 165 -1.10 18.74 18.22
N GLU A 166 -2.00 18.16 19.02
CA GLU A 166 -3.41 18.55 19.06
C GLU A 166 -3.53 20.05 19.40
N ASN A 167 -4.41 20.74 18.68
CA ASN A 167 -4.66 22.15 18.92
C ASN A 167 -5.65 22.32 20.07
N ALA A 168 -5.38 23.26 20.98
CA ALA A 168 -6.31 23.57 22.09
C ALA A 168 -7.66 24.09 21.58
N LYS A 169 -7.67 24.77 20.43
CA LYS A 169 -8.89 25.27 19.79
C LYS A 169 -9.40 24.26 18.77
N LYS A 170 -10.62 23.75 19.01
CA LYS A 170 -11.28 22.73 18.18
C LYS A 170 -12.21 23.28 17.09
N GLU A 171 -12.35 24.60 16.99
CA GLU A 171 -13.14 25.23 15.93
C GLU A 171 -12.59 24.91 14.53
N GLU A 172 -13.48 24.54 13.63
CA GLU A 172 -13.17 24.26 12.23
C GLU A 172 -12.91 25.57 11.47
N ASP A 173 -11.64 25.86 11.18
CA ASP A 173 -11.22 27.02 10.36
C ASP A 173 -10.58 26.60 9.03
N GLY A 174 -10.54 25.30 8.74
CA GLY A 174 -9.90 24.71 7.55
C GLY A 174 -8.37 24.79 7.52
N ARG A 175 -7.72 25.42 8.52
CA ARG A 175 -6.26 25.63 8.59
C ARG A 175 -5.59 24.75 9.64
N ARG A 176 -6.34 24.33 10.67
CA ARG A 176 -5.86 23.49 11.78
C ARG A 176 -6.01 22.01 11.47
N ASP A 177 -5.23 21.21 12.18
CA ASP A 177 -5.43 19.77 12.22
C ASP A 177 -6.21 19.40 13.49
N ILE A 178 -7.50 19.16 13.34
CA ILE A 178 -8.42 18.78 14.42
C ILE A 178 -8.69 17.26 14.45
N ASP A 179 -8.29 16.55 13.39
CA ASP A 179 -8.55 15.12 13.21
C ASP A 179 -7.39 14.25 13.67
N ALA A 180 -6.16 14.73 13.47
CA ALA A 180 -4.93 14.01 13.79
C ALA A 180 -4.83 13.69 15.29
N ASN A 181 -4.26 12.54 15.59
CA ASN A 181 -3.97 12.13 16.95
C ASN A 181 -2.64 11.37 17.02
N THR A 182 -2.30 10.88 18.21
CA THR A 182 -1.04 10.18 18.44
C THR A 182 -1.19 8.67 18.23
N GLY A 183 -0.40 8.14 17.30
CA GLY A 183 -0.16 6.70 17.16
C GLY A 183 1.05 6.29 18.01
N ILE A 184 1.01 5.07 18.55
CA ILE A 184 2.12 4.48 19.31
C ILE A 184 2.36 3.07 18.79
N LYS A 185 3.59 2.77 18.35
CA LYS A 185 4.03 1.44 17.97
C LYS A 185 5.18 1.03 18.90
N LYS A 186 4.94 0.00 19.69
CA LYS A 186 5.93 -0.60 20.59
C LYS A 186 6.57 -1.79 19.92
N TYR A 187 7.88 -1.74 19.76
CA TYR A 187 8.69 -2.88 19.35
C TYR A 187 9.36 -3.43 20.59
N SER A 188 9.29 -4.73 20.77
CA SER A 188 10.03 -5.39 21.83
C SER A 188 10.67 -6.66 21.29
N GLY A 189 11.81 -7.01 21.86
CA GLY A 189 12.56 -8.18 21.46
C GLY A 189 13.52 -8.64 22.54
N ILE A 190 14.21 -9.74 22.25
CA ILE A 190 15.31 -10.24 23.08
C ILE A 190 16.53 -10.22 22.17
N ARG A 191 17.63 -9.62 22.64
CA ARG A 191 18.93 -9.62 21.94
C ARG A 191 19.58 -11.00 22.05
N GLU A 192 20.63 -11.24 21.25
CA GLU A 192 21.38 -12.51 21.29
C GLU A 192 21.96 -12.82 22.68
N ASP A 193 22.24 -11.79 23.48
CA ASP A 193 22.71 -11.90 24.87
C ASP A 193 21.58 -12.18 25.91
N GLY A 194 20.34 -12.37 25.46
CA GLY A 194 19.18 -12.61 26.33
C GLY A 194 18.54 -11.35 26.92
N THR A 195 19.09 -10.16 26.67
CA THR A 195 18.51 -8.91 27.20
C THR A 195 17.25 -8.50 26.45
N LYS A 196 16.20 -8.11 27.19
CA LYS A 196 14.97 -7.56 26.62
C LYS A 196 15.22 -6.11 26.17
N TRP A 197 14.81 -5.77 24.95
CA TRP A 197 14.77 -4.39 24.48
C TRP A 197 13.34 -3.97 24.16
N GLU A 198 13.03 -2.71 24.42
CA GLU A 198 11.79 -2.07 24.02
C GLU A 198 12.12 -0.76 23.30
N LYS A 199 11.48 -0.52 22.15
CA LYS A 199 11.51 0.74 21.42
C LYS A 199 10.08 1.20 21.22
N VAL A 200 9.74 2.34 21.81
CA VAL A 200 8.45 2.99 21.59
C VAL A 200 8.63 4.05 20.52
N ILE A 201 7.92 3.92 19.41
CA ILE A 201 7.83 4.94 18.37
C ILE A 201 6.45 5.57 18.48
N SER A 202 6.38 6.89 18.61
CA SER A 202 5.12 7.64 18.56
C SER A 202 5.16 8.67 17.44
N TRP A 203 4.00 8.96 16.86
CA TRP A 203 3.85 10.02 15.87
C TRP A 203 2.48 10.68 16.00
N PHE A 204 2.41 11.98 15.73
CA PHE A 204 1.15 12.71 15.66
C PHE A 204 0.75 12.86 14.19
N GLY A 205 -0.45 12.39 13.82
CA GLY A 205 -0.93 12.43 12.45
C GLY A 205 -1.94 11.35 12.13
N TYR A 206 -1.65 10.62 11.07
CA TYR A 206 -2.53 9.66 10.42
C TYR A 206 -1.82 8.31 10.21
N LYS A 207 -2.60 7.34 9.76
CA LYS A 207 -2.10 6.04 9.32
C LYS A 207 -2.71 5.72 7.96
N LEU A 208 -1.86 5.37 7.00
CA LEU A 208 -2.26 4.80 5.72
C LEU A 208 -2.16 3.28 5.84
N HIS A 209 -3.30 2.60 5.76
CA HIS A 209 -3.36 1.15 5.67
C HIS A 209 -3.34 0.78 4.20
N LEU A 210 -2.46 -0.14 3.83
CA LEU A 210 -2.16 -0.43 2.44
C LEU A 210 -2.14 -1.94 2.20
N VAL A 211 -2.80 -2.36 1.13
CA VAL A 211 -2.63 -3.68 0.51
C VAL A 211 -1.93 -3.46 -0.82
N VAL A 212 -0.84 -4.18 -1.05
CA VAL A 212 -0.06 -4.10 -2.29
C VAL A 212 0.10 -5.47 -2.92
N ASP A 213 0.27 -5.49 -4.22
CA ASP A 213 0.74 -6.66 -4.94
C ASP A 213 2.26 -6.79 -4.73
N ALA A 214 2.70 -7.96 -4.26
CA ALA A 214 4.10 -8.18 -3.89
C ALA A 214 5.00 -8.55 -5.08
N ILE A 215 4.43 -8.78 -6.27
CA ILE A 215 5.16 -9.15 -7.50
C ILE A 215 5.55 -7.89 -8.27
N TYR A 216 4.54 -7.07 -8.57
CA TYR A 216 4.64 -5.85 -9.35
C TYR A 216 4.84 -4.61 -8.49
N GLU A 217 4.67 -4.72 -7.17
CA GLU A 217 4.82 -3.61 -6.21
C GLU A 217 3.89 -2.46 -6.56
N LEU A 218 2.61 -2.75 -6.71
CA LEU A 218 1.58 -1.75 -7.04
C LEU A 218 0.47 -1.79 -5.98
N PRO A 219 -0.17 -0.64 -5.68
CA PRO A 219 -1.23 -0.59 -4.69
C PRO A 219 -2.48 -1.34 -5.17
N VAL A 220 -3.15 -2.01 -4.25
CA VAL A 220 -4.34 -2.84 -4.53
C VAL A 220 -5.55 -2.31 -3.77
N ALA A 221 -5.38 -1.96 -2.50
CA ALA A 221 -6.40 -1.28 -1.71
C ALA A 221 -5.74 -0.41 -0.63
N PHE A 222 -6.46 0.62 -0.19
CA PHE A 222 -5.96 1.48 0.88
C PHE A 222 -7.09 2.13 1.69
N SER A 223 -6.75 2.58 2.89
CA SER A 223 -7.55 3.50 3.69
C SER A 223 -6.67 4.44 4.51
N VAL A 224 -7.15 5.64 4.77
CA VAL A 224 -6.45 6.63 5.62
C VAL A 224 -7.28 6.87 6.86
N THR A 225 -6.66 6.67 8.02
CA THR A 225 -7.30 6.80 9.33
C THR A 225 -6.49 7.68 10.26
N LYS A 226 -7.03 7.98 11.44
CA LYS A 226 -6.26 8.56 12.54
C LYS A 226 -5.09 7.64 12.94
N ALA A 227 -4.01 8.20 13.47
CA ALA A 227 -2.80 7.45 13.81
C ALA A 227 -3.04 6.35 14.85
N SER A 228 -3.97 6.56 15.79
CA SER A 228 -4.31 5.61 16.85
C SER A 228 -5.12 4.39 16.37
N THR A 229 -5.60 4.38 15.12
CA THR A 229 -6.44 3.28 14.63
C THR A 229 -5.64 1.98 14.52
N ALA A 230 -6.23 0.89 15.03
CA ALA A 230 -5.63 -0.44 15.00
C ALA A 230 -5.57 -1.02 13.57
N GLU A 231 -4.51 -1.77 13.26
CA GLU A 231 -4.25 -2.33 11.92
C GLU A 231 -5.12 -3.54 11.60
N ILE A 232 -5.36 -4.44 12.56
CA ILE A 232 -6.15 -5.67 12.32
C ILE A 232 -7.59 -5.35 11.88
N PRO A 233 -8.38 -4.52 12.59
CA PRO A 233 -9.75 -4.25 12.17
C PRO A 233 -9.81 -3.56 10.81
N GLU A 234 -8.87 -2.66 10.54
CA GLU A 234 -8.82 -1.93 9.27
C GLU A 234 -8.37 -2.83 8.11
N GLY A 235 -7.42 -3.74 8.33
CA GLY A 235 -7.04 -4.77 7.37
C GLY A 235 -8.22 -5.66 6.97
N LYS A 236 -9.06 -6.07 7.93
CA LYS A 236 -10.30 -6.81 7.64
C LYS A 236 -11.29 -5.99 6.79
N LYS A 237 -11.39 -4.68 7.04
CA LYS A 237 -12.20 -3.79 6.19
C LYS A 237 -11.64 -3.67 4.77
N LEU A 238 -10.31 -3.66 4.60
CA LEU A 238 -9.70 -3.66 3.26
C LEU A 238 -9.97 -4.98 2.52
N ILE A 239 -9.90 -6.12 3.21
CA ILE A 239 -10.30 -7.42 2.62
C ILE A 239 -11.79 -7.37 2.21
N LYS A 240 -12.66 -6.80 3.06
CA LYS A 240 -14.09 -6.65 2.71
C LYS A 240 -14.30 -5.70 1.52
N LYS A 241 -13.56 -4.58 1.47
CA LYS A 241 -13.58 -3.65 0.33
C LYS A 241 -13.17 -4.36 -0.98
N LEU A 242 -12.16 -5.23 -0.92
CA LEU A 242 -11.76 -6.04 -2.07
C LEU A 242 -12.84 -7.03 -2.46
N GLU A 243 -13.47 -7.73 -1.51
CA GLU A 243 -14.60 -8.61 -1.80
C GLU A 243 -15.75 -7.88 -2.50
N ASP A 244 -16.08 -6.67 -2.04
CA ASP A 244 -17.24 -5.92 -2.55
C ASP A 244 -16.99 -5.27 -3.91
N LYS A 245 -15.74 -4.87 -4.21
CA LYS A 245 -15.40 -4.11 -5.42
C LYS A 245 -14.63 -4.91 -6.48
N HIS A 246 -13.72 -5.77 -6.05
CA HIS A 246 -12.76 -6.50 -6.90
C HIS A 246 -12.62 -7.96 -6.43
N PRO A 247 -13.73 -8.75 -6.37
CA PRO A 247 -13.70 -10.11 -5.84
C PRO A 247 -12.70 -11.02 -6.56
N GLU A 248 -12.47 -10.78 -7.84
CA GLU A 248 -11.53 -11.52 -8.69
C GLU A 248 -10.05 -11.34 -8.29
N ILE A 249 -9.73 -10.34 -7.46
CA ILE A 249 -8.42 -10.24 -6.77
C ILE A 249 -8.32 -11.28 -5.66
N LEU A 250 -9.39 -11.47 -4.87
CA LEU A 250 -9.38 -12.46 -3.80
C LEU A 250 -9.40 -13.89 -4.36
N GLU A 251 -10.12 -14.12 -5.45
CA GLU A 251 -10.18 -15.43 -6.13
C GLU A 251 -8.82 -15.89 -6.66
N ARG A 252 -7.98 -14.97 -7.17
CA ARG A 252 -6.64 -15.29 -7.69
C ARG A 252 -5.53 -15.23 -6.63
N CYS A 253 -5.82 -14.69 -5.44
CA CYS A 253 -4.82 -14.49 -4.41
C CYS A 253 -4.41 -15.85 -3.81
N GLU A 254 -3.13 -16.21 -3.96
CA GLU A 254 -2.61 -17.45 -3.39
C GLU A 254 -2.09 -17.23 -1.97
N TYR A 255 -1.47 -16.08 -1.71
CA TYR A 255 -0.79 -15.79 -0.45
C TYR A 255 -1.09 -14.37 0.04
N TRP A 256 -1.38 -14.28 1.35
CA TRP A 256 -1.48 -13.01 2.05
C TRP A 256 -0.34 -12.86 3.04
N LEU A 257 0.45 -11.81 2.88
CA LEU A 257 1.64 -11.51 3.67
C LEU A 257 1.33 -10.42 4.69
N GLY A 258 1.77 -10.62 5.94
CA GLY A 258 1.60 -9.62 7.00
C GLY A 258 2.74 -9.67 8.01
N ASP A 259 3.02 -8.53 8.64
CA ASP A 259 3.93 -8.49 9.78
C ASP A 259 3.23 -9.03 11.05
N ARG A 260 3.97 -9.05 12.16
CA ARG A 260 3.41 -9.47 13.46
C ARG A 260 2.19 -8.64 13.87
N GLY A 261 2.04 -7.41 13.41
CA GLY A 261 0.88 -6.57 13.68
C GLY A 261 -0.44 -7.20 13.25
N TYR A 262 -0.42 -8.03 12.20
CA TYR A 262 -1.57 -8.71 11.61
C TYR A 262 -1.81 -10.14 12.12
N ASP A 263 -1.02 -10.60 13.11
CA ASP A 263 -1.19 -11.91 13.72
C ASP A 263 -2.46 -11.96 14.58
N ASP A 264 -3.55 -12.42 13.96
CA ASP A 264 -4.89 -12.52 14.51
C ASP A 264 -5.59 -13.76 13.95
N THR A 265 -6.13 -14.61 14.83
CA THR A 265 -6.80 -15.86 14.46
C THR A 265 -7.94 -15.62 13.48
N GLY A 266 -8.79 -14.61 13.74
CA GLY A 266 -9.93 -14.32 12.87
C GLY A 266 -9.51 -13.86 11.48
N THR A 267 -8.36 -13.20 11.34
CA THR A 267 -7.80 -12.84 10.02
C THR A 267 -7.34 -14.08 9.27
N ILE A 268 -6.66 -14.99 9.96
CA ILE A 268 -6.19 -16.26 9.39
C ILE A 268 -7.36 -17.13 8.93
N GLU A 269 -8.42 -17.23 9.74
CA GLU A 269 -9.65 -17.96 9.42
C GLU A 269 -10.36 -17.34 8.21
N ILE A 270 -10.55 -16.01 8.18
CA ILE A 270 -11.15 -15.35 7.01
C ILE A 270 -10.37 -15.65 5.73
N LEU A 271 -9.04 -15.58 5.77
CA LEU A 271 -8.20 -15.81 4.59
C LEU A 271 -8.32 -17.26 4.09
N TRP A 272 -8.19 -18.25 4.98
CA TRP A 272 -8.19 -19.65 4.56
C TRP A 272 -9.59 -20.23 4.35
N ASP A 273 -10.50 -20.04 5.31
CA ASP A 273 -11.79 -20.74 5.32
C ASP A 273 -12.78 -20.15 4.31
N LYS A 274 -12.73 -18.83 4.11
CA LYS A 274 -13.61 -18.14 3.17
C LYS A 274 -12.99 -18.04 1.78
N TYR A 275 -11.73 -17.64 1.68
CA TYR A 275 -11.12 -17.30 0.39
C TYR A 275 -10.07 -18.31 -0.10
N ARG A 276 -9.72 -19.33 0.70
CA ARG A 276 -8.63 -20.29 0.40
C ARG A 276 -7.28 -19.62 0.11
N ILE A 277 -7.09 -18.40 0.62
CA ILE A 277 -5.84 -17.65 0.57
C ILE A 277 -4.94 -18.17 1.70
N LYS A 278 -3.67 -18.44 1.40
CA LYS A 278 -2.72 -19.00 2.37
C LYS A 278 -2.06 -17.86 3.18
N PRO A 279 -2.32 -17.74 4.48
CA PRO A 279 -1.74 -16.67 5.29
C PRO A 279 -0.28 -16.97 5.63
N VAL A 280 0.60 -16.01 5.33
CA VAL A 280 2.02 -16.01 5.67
C VAL A 280 2.29 -14.74 6.51
N ILE A 281 1.86 -14.82 7.77
CA ILE A 281 1.89 -13.69 8.73
C ILE A 281 2.83 -14.05 9.87
N ASP A 282 3.84 -13.24 10.17
CA ASP A 282 4.77 -13.51 11.28
C ASP A 282 4.03 -13.52 12.64
N MET A 283 4.45 -14.37 13.58
CA MET A 283 3.71 -14.53 14.86
C MET A 283 4.29 -13.69 15.99
N LYS A 284 3.39 -13.20 16.85
CA LYS A 284 3.73 -12.71 18.18
C LYS A 284 4.04 -13.88 19.11
N ASN A 285 5.05 -13.72 19.97
CA ASN A 285 5.22 -14.64 21.09
C ASN A 285 4.19 -14.33 22.17
N CYS A 286 3.38 -15.32 22.51
CA CYS A 286 2.36 -15.23 23.56
C CYS A 286 2.68 -16.14 24.75
N TRP A 287 3.85 -16.80 24.75
CA TRP A 287 4.28 -17.70 25.82
C TRP A 287 5.35 -17.02 26.67
N GLU A 288 5.33 -17.30 27.98
CA GLU A 288 6.31 -16.75 28.93
C GLU A 288 7.71 -17.29 28.65
N ASN A 289 7.81 -18.60 28.46
CA ASN A 289 9.04 -19.27 28.07
C ASN A 289 9.06 -19.49 26.55
N LYS A 290 10.06 -18.90 25.89
CA LYS A 290 10.21 -19.00 24.42
C LYS A 290 10.62 -20.38 23.94
N ASP A 291 11.30 -21.14 24.80
CA ASP A 291 11.79 -22.48 24.51
C ASP A 291 10.82 -23.58 24.99
N GLU A 292 9.67 -23.19 25.55
CA GLU A 292 8.60 -24.11 25.91
C GLU A 292 8.14 -24.88 24.68
N VAL A 293 7.94 -26.19 24.87
CA VAL A 293 7.34 -27.08 23.88
C VAL A 293 6.13 -27.72 24.53
N ARG A 294 4.96 -27.49 23.96
CA ARG A 294 3.72 -28.12 24.41
C ARG A 294 3.51 -29.41 23.67
N MET A 295 3.18 -30.47 24.40
CA MET A 295 3.00 -31.80 23.86
C MET A 295 1.57 -31.98 23.37
N PHE A 296 1.40 -32.69 22.26
CA PHE A 296 0.06 -33.05 21.79
C PHE A 296 -0.53 -34.16 22.65
N GLU A 297 -1.81 -34.01 22.99
CA GLU A 297 -2.57 -35.06 23.66
C GLU A 297 -2.66 -36.33 22.79
N GLY A 298 -2.69 -37.50 23.43
CA GLY A 298 -2.78 -38.78 22.73
C GLY A 298 -1.55 -39.16 21.90
N ARG A 299 -0.45 -38.39 21.96
CA ARG A 299 0.77 -38.66 21.18
C ARG A 299 1.94 -39.21 21.98
N HIS A 300 1.64 -39.99 23.02
CA HIS A 300 2.64 -40.64 23.89
C HIS A 300 3.63 -39.67 24.55
N ASN A 301 3.29 -38.38 24.61
CA ASN A 301 4.18 -37.31 25.08
C ASN A 301 5.51 -37.20 24.31
N ILE A 302 5.51 -37.64 23.04
CA ILE A 302 6.71 -37.67 22.18
C ILE A 302 6.71 -36.55 21.15
N ILE A 303 5.53 -36.06 20.74
CA ILE A 303 5.38 -35.03 19.71
C ILE A 303 4.84 -33.76 20.35
N GLY A 304 5.49 -32.63 20.09
CA GLY A 304 5.08 -31.33 20.59
C GLY A 304 5.33 -30.21 19.60
N TYR A 305 4.97 -28.99 19.98
CA TYR A 305 5.13 -27.78 19.18
C TYR A 305 5.58 -26.60 20.03
N ASP A 306 6.32 -25.68 19.42
CA ASP A 306 6.68 -24.39 20.04
C ASP A 306 5.61 -23.31 19.77
N ASN A 307 5.81 -22.13 20.36
CA ASN A 307 4.93 -20.98 20.15
C ASN A 307 4.71 -20.64 18.66
N PHE A 308 5.71 -20.89 17.81
CA PHE A 308 5.73 -20.54 16.39
C PHE A 308 5.21 -21.66 15.48
N GLY A 309 4.72 -22.78 16.05
CA GLY A 309 4.17 -23.89 15.29
C GLY A 309 5.22 -24.80 14.65
N SER A 310 6.49 -24.71 15.07
CA SER A 310 7.48 -25.71 14.70
C SER A 310 7.19 -27.00 15.46
N ILE A 311 7.24 -28.14 14.77
CA ILE A 311 6.91 -29.44 15.36
C ILE A 311 8.20 -30.17 15.74
N TYR A 312 8.23 -30.69 16.96
CA TYR A 312 9.35 -31.44 17.51
C TYR A 312 8.92 -32.86 17.87
N CYS A 313 9.86 -33.79 17.77
CA CYS A 313 9.76 -35.09 18.41
C CYS A 313 10.86 -35.28 19.46
N TYR A 314 10.58 -36.10 20.46
CA TYR A 314 11.53 -36.45 21.52
C TYR A 314 11.96 -37.92 21.38
N ASP A 315 13.26 -38.19 21.46
CA ASP A 315 13.78 -39.56 21.50
C ASP A 315 13.20 -40.30 22.73
N PRO A 316 12.50 -41.43 22.57
CA PRO A 316 11.86 -42.13 23.68
C PRO A 316 12.83 -42.79 24.66
N VAL A 317 14.13 -42.84 24.34
CA VAL A 317 15.20 -43.41 25.18
C VAL A 317 16.02 -42.29 25.81
N MET A 318 16.52 -41.36 25.00
CA MET A 318 17.44 -40.32 25.46
C MET A 318 16.75 -39.01 25.87
N GLY A 319 15.49 -38.81 25.45
CA GLY A 319 14.77 -37.55 25.65
C GLY A 319 15.26 -36.40 24.77
N GLU A 320 16.09 -36.66 23.76
CA GLU A 320 16.63 -35.62 22.88
C GLU A 320 15.54 -35.02 21.99
N ARG A 321 15.48 -33.68 21.93
CA ARG A 321 14.55 -32.91 21.10
C ARG A 321 15.08 -32.81 19.67
N HIS A 322 14.26 -33.17 18.69
CA HIS A 322 14.57 -33.01 17.27
C HIS A 322 13.44 -32.29 16.52
N LEU A 323 13.81 -31.38 15.63
CA LEU A 323 12.85 -30.70 14.73
C LEU A 323 12.37 -31.69 13.66
N MET A 324 11.05 -31.84 13.52
CA MET A 324 10.46 -32.74 12.52
C MET A 324 10.51 -32.14 11.12
N GLY A 325 10.71 -33.02 10.12
CA GLY A 325 10.69 -32.61 8.72
C GLY A 325 9.27 -32.35 8.23
N PHE A 326 9.04 -31.18 7.64
CA PHE A 326 7.76 -30.88 6.98
C PHE A 326 7.62 -31.69 5.69
N GLY A 327 6.55 -32.48 5.59
CA GLY A 327 6.26 -33.40 4.50
C GLY A 327 5.14 -32.95 3.55
N GLY A 328 4.60 -31.74 3.72
CA GLY A 328 3.58 -31.17 2.84
C GLY A 328 2.26 -30.82 3.55
N PHE A 329 1.43 -30.02 2.89
CA PHE A 329 0.05 -29.74 3.30
C PHE A 329 -0.90 -30.65 2.54
N GLU A 330 -1.73 -31.40 3.26
CA GLU A 330 -2.76 -32.27 2.71
C GLU A 330 -4.11 -31.53 2.79
N GLU A 331 -4.53 -30.92 1.68
CA GLU A 331 -5.69 -30.02 1.60
C GLU A 331 -7.00 -30.73 1.96
N ASP A 332 -7.26 -31.92 1.41
CA ASP A 332 -8.46 -32.72 1.70
C ASP A 332 -8.62 -33.09 3.18
N ARG A 333 -7.53 -33.06 3.94
CA ARG A 333 -7.49 -33.42 5.37
C ARG A 333 -7.34 -32.21 6.28
N GLU A 334 -7.16 -31.02 5.70
CA GLU A 334 -6.75 -29.80 6.37
C GLU A 334 -5.64 -30.06 7.41
N ALA A 335 -4.57 -30.74 6.97
CA ALA A 335 -3.52 -31.20 7.85
C ALA A 335 -2.11 -30.99 7.28
N LEU A 336 -1.20 -30.61 8.18
CA LEU A 336 0.23 -30.54 7.91
C LEU A 336 0.86 -31.90 8.21
N LYS A 337 1.47 -32.48 7.18
CA LYS A 337 2.18 -33.75 7.27
C LYS A 337 3.61 -33.49 7.76
N TYR A 338 4.04 -34.25 8.77
CA TYR A 338 5.40 -34.25 9.28
C TYR A 338 5.97 -35.67 9.29
N ILE A 339 7.27 -35.77 9.03
CA ILE A 339 8.02 -37.01 8.95
C ILE A 339 9.16 -37.02 9.96
N CYS A 340 9.55 -38.22 10.38
CA CYS A 340 10.61 -38.44 11.34
C CYS A 340 11.92 -37.74 10.89
N PRO A 341 12.61 -36.98 11.77
CA PRO A 341 13.86 -36.31 11.45
C PRO A 341 14.96 -37.25 10.92
N SER A 342 14.97 -38.51 11.37
CA SER A 342 15.89 -39.53 10.84
C SER A 342 15.64 -39.86 9.38
N LYS A 343 14.40 -39.72 8.89
CA LYS A 343 14.03 -39.93 7.49
C LYS A 343 14.18 -38.67 6.66
N SER A 344 13.83 -37.51 7.21
CA SER A 344 13.85 -36.24 6.47
C SER A 344 15.23 -35.58 6.42
N ASN A 345 15.99 -35.65 7.51
CA ASN A 345 17.23 -34.91 7.70
C ASN A 345 18.42 -35.82 8.03
N GLY A 346 18.22 -37.14 8.05
CA GLY A 346 19.29 -38.11 8.33
C GLY A 346 19.79 -38.09 9.78
N ILE A 347 19.03 -37.55 10.72
CA ILE A 347 19.41 -37.47 12.14
C ILE A 347 19.52 -38.88 12.74
N ARG A 348 20.63 -39.16 13.43
CA ARG A 348 20.80 -40.42 14.19
C ARG A 348 20.04 -40.32 15.51
N CYS A 349 18.97 -41.08 15.67
CA CYS A 349 18.15 -41.15 16.88
C CYS A 349 18.25 -42.57 17.47
N LYS A 350 18.61 -42.69 18.75
CA LYS A 350 18.87 -44.00 19.38
C LYS A 350 17.56 -44.73 19.74
N GLY A 351 16.47 -43.99 19.90
CA GLY A 351 15.15 -44.52 20.19
C GLY A 351 14.29 -44.87 18.97
N CYS A 352 14.83 -44.89 17.75
CA CYS A 352 14.04 -45.13 16.52
C CYS A 352 13.21 -46.41 16.58
N ASP A 353 13.81 -47.53 17.05
CA ASP A 353 13.16 -48.84 17.08
C ASP A 353 11.99 -48.91 18.07
N LYS A 354 12.00 -48.03 19.08
CA LYS A 354 10.93 -47.92 20.10
C LYS A 354 9.95 -46.79 19.79
N CYS A 355 10.20 -45.98 18.75
CA CYS A 355 9.39 -44.83 18.44
C CYS A 355 8.17 -45.23 17.59
N PRO A 356 6.93 -45.01 18.08
CA PRO A 356 5.71 -45.39 17.34
C PRO A 356 5.51 -44.60 16.04
N TYR A 357 6.27 -43.51 15.84
CA TYR A 357 6.17 -42.62 14.68
C TYR A 357 7.34 -42.73 13.69
N TYR A 358 8.36 -43.58 13.95
CA TYR A 358 9.56 -43.63 13.12
C TYR A 358 9.27 -43.87 11.62
N ASN A 359 8.34 -44.79 11.32
CA ASN A 359 7.90 -45.12 9.96
C ASN A 359 6.50 -44.57 9.62
N LYS A 360 5.99 -43.60 10.39
CA LYS A 360 4.65 -43.03 10.17
C LYS A 360 4.74 -41.52 9.98
N ALA A 361 3.90 -41.00 9.09
CA ALA A 361 3.69 -39.57 9.00
C ALA A 361 2.75 -39.10 10.12
N VAL A 362 3.18 -38.08 10.85
CA VAL A 362 2.35 -37.37 11.83
C VAL A 362 1.56 -36.30 11.09
N ARG A 363 0.27 -36.17 11.39
CA ARG A 363 -0.60 -35.16 10.77
C ARG A 363 -1.07 -34.20 11.85
N ILE A 364 -0.79 -32.92 11.68
CA ILE A 364 -1.26 -31.84 12.54
C ILE A 364 -2.41 -31.18 11.82
N LYS A 365 -3.63 -31.34 12.31
CA LYS A 365 -4.76 -30.63 11.71
C LYS A 365 -4.64 -29.13 11.98
N LEU A 366 -5.12 -28.32 11.05
CA LEU A 366 -5.15 -26.86 11.24
C LEU A 366 -6.01 -26.47 12.45
N GLU A 367 -7.10 -27.21 12.71
CA GLU A 367 -8.02 -26.97 13.84
C GLU A 367 -7.39 -27.09 15.23
N GLU A 368 -6.26 -27.80 15.36
CA GLU A 368 -5.53 -27.94 16.63
C GLU A 368 -5.11 -26.58 17.20
N ASP A 369 -4.70 -25.66 16.31
CA ASP A 369 -4.53 -24.24 16.61
C ASP A 369 -4.48 -23.47 15.29
N ARG A 370 -5.60 -22.80 14.96
CA ARG A 370 -5.76 -22.06 13.70
C ARG A 370 -4.78 -20.91 13.51
N ARG A 371 -4.22 -20.38 14.59
CA ARG A 371 -3.25 -19.27 14.53
C ARG A 371 -1.84 -19.78 14.22
N ARG A 372 -1.44 -20.92 14.81
CA ARG A 372 -0.11 -21.53 14.65
C ARG A 372 -0.03 -22.36 13.38
N PHE A 373 -1.01 -23.22 13.14
CA PHE A 373 -1.01 -24.15 12.02
C PHE A 373 -1.81 -23.57 10.87
N THR A 374 -1.09 -23.09 9.86
CA THR A 374 -1.65 -22.58 8.61
C THR A 374 -1.24 -23.50 7.44
N PRO A 375 -1.90 -23.41 6.28
CA PRO A 375 -1.58 -24.23 5.09
C PRO A 375 -0.11 -24.15 4.61
N VAL A 376 0.62 -23.11 5.03
CA VAL A 376 2.05 -22.97 4.79
C VAL A 376 2.75 -23.09 6.13
N ALA A 377 3.26 -24.29 6.44
CA ALA A 377 3.97 -24.55 7.69
C ALA A 377 5.10 -23.53 7.91
N ARG A 378 5.11 -22.92 9.09
CA ARG A 378 6.02 -21.82 9.44
C ARG A 378 7.49 -22.24 9.47
N SER A 379 7.75 -23.49 9.82
CA SER A 379 9.09 -24.10 9.78
C SER A 379 9.55 -24.51 8.37
N SER A 380 8.72 -24.34 7.34
CA SER A 380 9.06 -24.77 5.98
C SER A 380 9.90 -23.72 5.24
N TYR A 381 10.82 -24.19 4.37
CA TYR A 381 11.52 -23.31 3.43
C TYR A 381 10.58 -22.53 2.50
N LYS A 382 9.37 -23.07 2.25
CA LYS A 382 8.35 -22.39 1.45
C LYS A 382 7.85 -21.12 2.16
N TRP A 383 7.64 -21.19 3.47
CA TRP A 383 7.24 -20.02 4.26
C TRP A 383 8.29 -18.92 4.15
N GLU A 384 9.57 -19.25 4.36
CA GLU A 384 10.67 -18.26 4.29
C GLU A 384 10.76 -17.60 2.90
N ARG A 385 10.69 -18.39 1.82
CA ARG A 385 10.74 -17.86 0.45
C ARG A 385 9.59 -16.89 0.16
N ILE A 386 8.38 -17.24 0.58
CA ILE A 386 7.19 -16.41 0.34
C ILE A 386 7.23 -15.16 1.21
N TYR A 387 7.61 -15.30 2.48
CA TYR A 387 7.68 -14.16 3.41
C TYR A 387 8.70 -13.10 2.98
N LYS A 388 9.78 -13.47 2.26
CA LYS A 388 10.73 -12.51 1.66
C LYS A 388 10.07 -11.53 0.69
N LEU A 389 8.97 -11.92 0.03
CA LEU A 389 8.20 -11.04 -0.86
C LEU A 389 7.51 -9.90 -0.10
N ARG A 390 7.32 -10.00 1.23
CA ARG A 390 6.72 -8.93 2.06
C ARG A 390 7.49 -7.62 1.92
N THR A 391 8.79 -7.67 1.66
CA THR A 391 9.61 -6.45 1.43
C THR A 391 9.07 -5.54 0.32
N ALA A 392 8.21 -6.04 -0.57
CA ALA A 392 7.50 -5.24 -1.56
C ALA A 392 6.68 -4.10 -0.93
N VAL A 393 5.97 -4.34 0.18
CA VAL A 393 5.16 -3.27 0.82
C VAL A 393 6.04 -2.17 1.41
N GLU A 394 7.23 -2.53 1.91
CA GLU A 394 8.21 -1.56 2.39
C GLU A 394 8.76 -0.69 1.23
N ARG A 395 8.94 -1.27 0.04
CA ARG A 395 9.34 -0.52 -1.17
C ARG A 395 8.23 0.40 -1.68
N VAL A 396 6.97 0.00 -1.59
CA VAL A 396 5.83 0.88 -1.90
C VAL A 396 5.76 2.03 -0.89
N ASN A 397 5.86 1.73 0.40
CA ASN A 397 5.92 2.73 1.47
C ASN A 397 7.07 3.72 1.28
N SER A 398 8.25 3.25 0.88
CA SER A 398 9.39 4.10 0.55
C SER A 398 9.11 5.03 -0.63
N ARG A 399 8.39 4.58 -1.67
CA ARG A 399 7.96 5.46 -2.77
C ARG A 399 6.97 6.51 -2.27
N ILE A 400 6.01 6.14 -1.42
CA ILE A 400 5.09 7.11 -0.82
C ILE A 400 5.88 8.24 -0.12
N ASP A 401 6.85 7.87 0.72
CA ASP A 401 7.69 8.83 1.43
C ASP A 401 8.54 9.70 0.49
N ASN A 402 9.39 9.06 -0.31
CA ASN A 402 10.51 9.70 -1.00
C ASN A 402 10.14 10.19 -2.41
N VAL A 403 9.23 9.48 -3.08
CA VAL A 403 8.84 9.80 -4.47
C VAL A 403 7.59 10.66 -4.49
N TYR A 404 6.59 10.40 -3.64
CA TYR A 404 5.34 11.15 -3.61
C TYR A 404 5.31 12.27 -2.55
N GLY A 405 6.40 12.44 -1.80
CA GLY A 405 6.65 13.62 -0.96
C GLY A 405 5.94 13.62 0.38
N PHE A 406 5.67 12.44 0.96
CA PHE A 406 5.03 12.35 2.28
C PHE A 406 6.01 12.54 3.45
N GLU A 407 7.32 12.63 3.22
CA GLU A 407 8.26 13.10 4.25
C GLU A 407 8.27 14.63 4.42
N ARG A 408 7.97 15.36 3.34
CA ARG A 408 8.00 16.82 3.30
C ARG A 408 6.70 17.36 2.72
N HIS A 409 5.72 17.56 3.59
CA HIS A 409 4.42 18.11 3.22
C HIS A 409 3.91 19.13 4.25
N PHE A 410 2.94 19.93 3.82
CA PHE A 410 2.29 20.96 4.65
C PHE A 410 0.84 20.61 5.01
N ILE A 411 0.44 19.36 4.76
CA ILE A 411 -0.94 18.88 4.87
C ILE A 411 -1.41 18.76 6.33
N ARG A 412 -2.63 19.23 6.57
CA ARG A 412 -3.36 19.16 7.84
C ARG A 412 -4.82 18.79 7.59
N GLY A 413 -5.37 17.88 8.38
CA GLY A 413 -6.75 17.41 8.29
C GLY A 413 -6.91 16.12 7.48
N LEU A 414 -7.83 15.26 7.94
CA LEU A 414 -7.96 13.89 7.44
C LEU A 414 -8.38 13.84 5.97
N LYS A 415 -9.36 14.67 5.58
CA LYS A 415 -9.85 14.73 4.18
C LYS A 415 -8.75 15.14 3.20
N LYS A 416 -7.91 16.12 3.58
CA LYS A 416 -6.78 16.55 2.74
C LYS A 416 -5.73 15.45 2.62
N MET A 417 -5.45 14.75 3.72
CA MET A 417 -4.52 13.63 3.73
C MET A 417 -5.02 12.47 2.87
N LYS A 418 -6.33 12.15 2.98
CA LYS A 418 -6.97 11.11 2.17
C LYS A 418 -6.91 11.45 0.69
N LEU A 419 -7.28 12.67 0.29
CA LEU A 419 -7.15 13.14 -1.10
C LEU A 419 -5.71 13.00 -1.62
N ARG A 420 -4.70 13.43 -0.84
CA ARG A 420 -3.29 13.32 -1.26
C ARG A 420 -2.85 11.86 -1.42
N CYS A 421 -3.24 10.97 -0.51
CA CYS A 421 -2.95 9.53 -0.61
C CYS A 421 -3.61 8.93 -1.84
N SER A 422 -4.90 9.22 -2.07
CA SER A 422 -5.64 8.72 -3.23
C SER A 422 -4.99 9.14 -4.54
N LEU A 423 -4.60 10.41 -4.68
CA LEU A 423 -3.90 10.90 -5.88
C LEU A 423 -2.53 10.24 -6.08
N ALA A 424 -1.75 10.07 -5.01
CA ALA A 424 -0.44 9.43 -5.11
C ALA A 424 -0.55 7.96 -5.56
N LEU A 425 -1.45 7.19 -4.94
CA LEU A 425 -1.66 5.78 -5.25
C LEU A 425 -2.30 5.59 -6.63
N LEU A 426 -3.23 6.46 -7.02
CA LEU A 426 -3.81 6.48 -8.37
C LEU A 426 -2.74 6.77 -9.43
N VAL A 427 -1.89 7.78 -9.21
CA VAL A 427 -0.79 8.11 -10.14
C VAL A 427 0.19 6.94 -10.26
N MET A 428 0.47 6.19 -9.18
CA MET A 428 1.28 4.96 -9.28
C MET A 428 0.69 3.95 -10.29
N LEU A 429 -0.63 3.70 -10.21
CA LEU A 429 -1.30 2.78 -11.13
C LEU A 429 -1.30 3.33 -12.56
N VAL A 430 -1.63 4.60 -12.75
CA VAL A 430 -1.72 5.22 -14.08
C VAL A 430 -0.36 5.28 -14.78
N VAL A 431 0.72 5.55 -14.04
CA VAL A 431 2.08 5.48 -14.58
C VAL A 431 2.39 4.05 -15.03
N ALA A 432 2.05 3.04 -14.22
CA ALA A 432 2.24 1.65 -14.59
C ALA A 432 1.46 1.28 -15.86
N ILE A 433 0.18 1.64 -15.95
CA ILE A 433 -0.67 1.44 -17.14
C ILE A 433 0.00 2.06 -18.37
N GLY A 434 0.38 3.34 -18.29
CA GLY A 434 0.97 4.05 -19.41
C GLY A 434 2.28 3.40 -19.88
N ARG A 435 3.16 3.04 -18.95
CA ARG A 435 4.46 2.40 -19.28
C ARG A 435 4.29 1.01 -19.86
N ILE A 436 3.34 0.21 -19.35
CA ILE A 436 3.04 -1.11 -19.92
C ILE A 436 2.49 -0.96 -21.35
N LYS A 437 1.57 -0.01 -21.59
CA LYS A 437 1.04 0.28 -22.93
C LYS A 437 2.11 0.77 -23.92
N GLN A 438 3.16 1.43 -23.42
CA GLN A 438 4.33 1.83 -24.20
C GLN A 438 5.38 0.72 -24.34
N ALA A 439 5.09 -0.51 -23.90
CA ALA A 439 6.02 -1.64 -23.91
C ALA A 439 7.31 -1.38 -23.10
N GLN A 440 7.20 -0.65 -21.98
CA GLN A 440 8.28 -0.35 -21.03
C GLN A 440 7.93 -0.85 -19.62
N PRO A 441 7.64 -2.15 -19.41
CA PRO A 441 7.19 -2.67 -18.12
C PRO A 441 8.22 -2.46 -17.00
N GLU A 442 9.51 -2.48 -17.28
CA GLU A 442 10.59 -2.20 -16.32
C GLU A 442 10.51 -0.79 -15.71
N MET A 443 9.86 0.15 -16.42
CA MET A 443 9.68 1.53 -16.00
C MET A 443 8.36 1.77 -15.25
N MET A 444 7.53 0.75 -15.03
CA MET A 444 6.17 0.90 -14.45
C MET A 444 6.15 1.52 -13.04
N ARG A 445 7.29 1.51 -12.32
CA ARG A 445 7.41 1.97 -10.93
C ARG A 445 8.09 3.33 -10.79
N THR A 446 8.58 3.93 -11.89
CA THR A 446 9.42 5.14 -11.86
C THR A 446 8.66 6.38 -12.34
N LEU A 447 8.91 7.51 -11.67
CA LEU A 447 8.49 8.83 -12.13
C LEU A 447 9.56 9.54 -12.98
N LYS A 448 10.57 8.82 -13.47
CA LYS A 448 11.56 9.37 -14.41
C LYS A 448 11.05 9.23 -15.84
N ALA A 449 11.36 10.19 -16.71
CA ALA A 449 10.99 10.11 -18.12
C ALA A 449 11.78 9.05 -18.91
N GLY A 450 13.03 8.79 -18.55
CA GLY A 450 13.93 7.80 -19.14
C GLY A 450 15.08 7.48 -18.20
#